data_AF-A0A5K0V8K8-F1
#
_entry.id   AF-A0A5K0V8K8-F1
#
_cell.length_a   1.000
_cell.length_b   1.000
_cell.length_c   1.000
_cell.angle_alpha   90.00
_cell.angle_beta   90.00
_cell.angle_gamma   90.00
#
_symmetry.space_group_name_H-M   'P 1'
#
loop_
_entity.id
_entity.type
_entity.pdbx_description
1 polymer ?
#
loop_
_entity_poly.entity_id
_entity_poly.type
_entity_poly.pdbx_seq_one_letter_code
_entity_poly.pdbx_strand_id
1 'polypeptide(L)' 'GLLKHEGKAKYGDAYRQWQTDAANFNIDGHYPVRELWERARNSWNKILRHDGHSILVVAHNAVNQALVATAI' A
#
# COMPACT_ATOMS: atom_id res chain seq x y z
N GLY A 1 -8.53 13.74 -4.18
CA GLY A 1 -7.09 13.59 -4.50
C GLY A 1 -6.75 14.48 -5.67
N LEU A 2 -5.46 14.73 -5.91
CA LEU A 2 -5.00 15.48 -7.10
C LEU A 2 -5.20 14.65 -8.36
N LEU A 3 -5.48 15.31 -9.48
CA LEU A 3 -5.34 14.74 -10.81
C LEU A 3 -3.85 14.46 -11.10
N LYS A 4 -3.57 13.51 -12.00
CA LYS A 4 -2.19 13.12 -12.32
C LYS A 4 -1.32 14.30 -12.75
N HIS A 5 -1.87 15.21 -13.57
CA HIS A 5 -1.13 16.37 -14.04
C HIS A 5 -0.88 17.39 -12.92
N GLU A 6 -1.83 17.57 -11.99
CA GLU A 6 -1.65 18.43 -10.82
C GLU A 6 -0.59 17.88 -9.87
N GLY A 7 -0.59 16.56 -9.64
CA GLY A 7 0.44 15.90 -8.83
C GLY A 7 1.83 16.04 -9.44
N LYS A 8 1.95 15.86 -10.76
CA LYS A 8 3.21 16.07 -11.49
C LYS A 8 3.69 17.52 -11.40
N ALA A 9 2.79 18.50 -11.61
CA ALA A 9 3.13 19.91 -11.54
C ALA A 9 3.56 20.34 -10.13
N LYS A 10 2.87 19.82 -9.10
CA LYS A 10 3.10 20.22 -7.71
C LYS A 10 4.32 19.55 -7.08
N TYR A 11 4.60 18.28 -7.41
CA TYR A 11 5.61 17.48 -6.70
C TYR A 11 6.78 17.03 -7.58
N GLY A 12 6.79 17.36 -8.87
CA GLY A 12 7.97 17.24 -9.75
C GLY A 12 8.71 15.91 -9.62
N ASP A 13 9.96 15.97 -9.13
CA ASP A 13 10.83 14.80 -8.97
C ASP A 13 10.33 13.79 -7.92
N ALA A 14 9.68 14.24 -6.85
CA ALA A 14 9.04 13.33 -5.89
C ALA A 14 7.91 12.54 -6.54
N TYR A 15 7.11 13.17 -7.41
CA TYR A 15 6.11 12.46 -8.22
C TYR A 15 6.76 11.46 -9.19
N ARG A 16 7.90 11.83 -9.79
CA ARG A 16 8.66 10.93 -10.68
C ARG A 16 9.18 9.72 -9.92
N GLN A 17 9.83 9.91 -8.76
CA GLN A 17 10.34 8.82 -7.94
C GLN A 17 9.21 7.89 -7.49
N TRP A 18 8.06 8.45 -7.08
CA TRP A 18 6.87 7.65 -6.79
C TRP A 18 6.43 6.76 -7.95
N GLN A 19 6.56 7.23 -9.20
CA GLN A 19 6.16 6.46 -10.39
C GLN A 19 7.18 5.40 -10.81
N THR A 20 8.49 5.66 -10.65
CA THR A 20 9.55 4.79 -11.16
C THR A 20 10.18 3.90 -10.11
N ASP A 21 10.16 4.32 -8.85
CA ASP A 21 10.81 3.64 -7.72
C ASP A 21 9.98 3.83 -6.43
N ALA A 22 8.71 3.42 -6.50
CA ALA A 22 7.74 3.61 -5.42
C ALA A 22 8.16 2.94 -4.10
N ALA A 23 8.92 1.84 -4.17
CA ALA A 23 9.40 1.12 -2.99
C ALA A 23 10.48 1.91 -2.22
N ASN A 24 11.26 2.76 -2.88
CA ASN A 24 12.26 3.61 -2.24
C ASN A 24 11.80 5.07 -2.11
N PHE A 25 10.60 5.41 -2.58
CA PHE A 25 10.00 6.71 -2.35
C PHE A 25 9.87 6.96 -0.85
N ASN A 26 10.55 8.00 -0.38
CA ASN A 26 10.57 8.41 1.01
C ASN A 26 9.93 9.79 1.15
N ILE A 27 9.07 9.96 2.15
CA ILE A 27 8.52 11.24 2.55
C ILE A 27 8.61 11.33 4.08
N ASP A 28 9.33 12.33 4.58
CA ASP A 28 9.52 12.58 6.02
C ASP A 28 9.98 11.34 6.81
N GLY A 29 10.86 10.52 6.23
CA GLY A 29 11.37 9.30 6.86
C GLY A 29 10.49 8.06 6.67
N HIS A 30 9.28 8.22 6.12
CA HIS A 30 8.36 7.13 5.83
C HIS A 30 8.56 6.55 4.43
N TYR A 31 8.33 5.25 4.29
CA TYR A 31 8.35 4.54 3.00
C TYR A 31 6.96 3.98 2.71
N PRO A 32 6.05 4.78 2.12
CA PRO A 32 4.62 4.46 2.10
C PRO A 32 4.29 3.12 1.48
N VAL A 33 4.99 2.72 0.41
CA VAL A 33 4.79 1.40 -0.22
C VAL A 33 5.25 0.30 0.72
N ARG A 34 6.46 0.37 1.28
CA ARG A 34 6.98 -0.68 2.18
C ARG A 34 6.08 -0.86 3.41
N GLU A 35 5.65 0.25 4.00
CA GLU A 35 4.73 0.26 5.15
C GLU A 35 3.36 -0.31 4.79
N LEU A 36 2.84 -0.05 3.58
CA LEU A 36 1.63 -0.68 3.07
C LEU A 36 1.77 -2.21 3.02
N TRP A 37 2.87 -2.71 2.48
CA TRP A 37 3.15 -4.16 2.38
C TRP A 37 3.29 -4.80 3.76
N GLU A 38 4.00 -4.15 4.68
CA GLU A 38 4.14 -4.61 6.06
C GLU A 38 2.78 -4.69 6.76
N ARG A 39 1.94 -3.66 6.63
CA ARG A 39 0.59 -3.64 7.21
C ARG A 39 -0.30 -4.73 6.62
N ALA A 40 -0.21 -4.97 5.32
CA ALA A 40 -0.97 -6.03 4.66
C ALA A 40 -0.56 -7.41 5.19
N ARG A 41 0.74 -7.69 5.27
CA ARG A 41 1.27 -8.93 5.86
C ARG A 41 0.80 -9.11 7.30
N ASN A 42 0.91 -8.07 8.12
CA ASN A 42 0.52 -8.13 9.53
C ASN A 42 -1.00 -8.32 9.72
N SER A 43 -1.82 -8.00 8.71
CA SER A 43 -3.27 -8.21 8.76
C SER A 43 -3.65 -9.69 8.71
N TRP A 44 -2.85 -10.56 8.08
CA TRP A 44 -3.09 -12.01 8.05
C TRP A 44 -3.13 -12.61 9.45
N ASN A 45 -2.27 -12.15 10.37
CA ASN A 45 -2.30 -12.60 11.76
C ASN A 45 -3.65 -12.35 12.44
N LYS A 46 -4.40 -11.32 12.03
CA LYS A 46 -5.74 -11.05 12.56
C LYS A 46 -6.81 -11.87 11.83
N ILE A 47 -6.70 -11.98 10.51
CA ILE A 47 -7.63 -12.74 9.67
C ILE A 47 -7.62 -14.21 10.08
N LEU A 48 -6.46 -14.81 10.25
CA LEU A 48 -6.29 -16.23 10.60
C LEU A 48 -6.71 -16.57 12.04
N ARG A 49 -6.88 -15.57 12.91
CA ARG A 49 -7.35 -15.77 14.30
C ARG A 49 -8.88 -15.82 14.42
N HIS A 50 -9.59 -15.56 13.34
CA HIS A 50 -11.04 -15.54 13.37
C HIS A 50 -11.59 -16.97 13.30
N ASP A 51 -12.48 -17.35 14.24
CA ASP A 51 -13.01 -18.71 14.37
C ASP A 51 -14.01 -19.11 13.27
N GLY A 52 -14.48 -18.14 12.49
CA GLY A 52 -15.40 -18.39 11.38
C GLY A 52 -14.70 -19.00 10.15
N HIS A 53 -15.41 -19.90 9.46
CA HIS A 53 -14.89 -20.60 8.28
C HIS A 53 -14.73 -19.72 7.02
N SER A 54 -15.37 -18.55 6.98
CA SER A 54 -15.33 -17.62 5.84
C SER A 54 -15.24 -16.18 6.32
N ILE A 55 -14.41 -15.38 5.66
CA ILE A 55 -14.18 -13.96 5.98
C ILE A 55 -14.27 -13.15 4.68
N LEU A 56 -15.01 -12.04 4.71
CA LEU A 56 -15.00 -11.05 3.64
C LEU A 56 -14.09 -9.88 4.03
N VAL A 57 -13.06 -9.62 3.23
CA VAL A 57 -12.18 -8.46 3.39
C VAL A 57 -12.54 -7.40 2.35
N VAL A 58 -12.90 -6.21 2.81
CA VAL A 58 -13.18 -5.04 1.96
C VAL A 58 -12.10 -4.00 2.19
N ALA A 59 -11.25 -3.78 1.19
CA ALA A 59 -10.23 -2.74 1.22
C ALA A 59 -10.00 -2.12 -0.17
N HIS A 60 -9.16 -1.09 -0.22
CA HIS A 60 -8.80 -0.40 -1.46
C HIS A 60 -7.83 -1.22 -2.31
N ASN A 61 -7.76 -0.94 -3.61
CA ASN A 61 -6.96 -1.67 -4.60
C ASN A 61 -5.52 -1.99 -4.14
N ALA A 62 -4.76 -0.98 -3.68
CA ALA A 62 -3.38 -1.16 -3.25
C ALA A 62 -3.26 -2.10 -2.02
N VAL A 63 -4.20 -2.01 -1.08
CA VAL A 63 -4.25 -2.90 0.09
C VAL A 63 -4.62 -4.31 -0.34
N ASN A 64 -5.62 -4.48 -1.22
CA ASN A 64 -6.00 -5.81 -1.72
C ASN A 64 -4.85 -6.49 -2.45
N GLN A 65 -4.14 -5.77 -3.32
CA GLN A 65 -2.95 -6.30 -4.01
C GLN A 65 -1.89 -6.75 -3.01
N ALA A 66 -1.55 -5.89 -2.04
CA ALA A 66 -0.58 -6.23 -1.02
C ALA A 66 -1.03 -7.41 -0.15
N LEU A 67 -2.32 -7.49 0.20
CA LEU A 67 -2.87 -8.57 1.01
C LEU A 67 -2.79 -9.91 0.29
N VAL A 68 -3.22 -9.97 -0.97
CA VAL A 68 -3.14 -11.19 -1.80
C VAL A 68 -1.69 -11.64 -1.98
N ALA A 69 -0.78 -10.70 -2.28
CA ALA A 69 0.63 -11.02 -2.50
C ALA A 69 1.43 -11.30 -1.22
N THR A 70 0.84 -11.09 -0.03
CA THR A 70 1.45 -11.42 1.27
C THR A 70 0.72 -12.55 2.00
N ALA A 71 -0.17 -13.26 1.31
CA ALA A 71 -0.82 -14.45 1.85
C ALA A 71 0.21 -15.50 2.28
N ILE A 72 -0.04 -16.10 3.45
CA ILE A 72 0.81 -17.11 4.12
C ILE A 72 0.05 -18.42 4.29
#